data_AF-A0A2K3KG16-F1
#
_entry.id   AF-A0A2K3KG16-F1
#
_cell.length_a   1.000
_cell.length_b   1.000
_cell.length_c   1.000
_cell.angle_alpha   90.00
_cell.angle_beta   90.00
_cell.angle_gamma   90.00
#
_symmetry.space_group_name_H-M   'P 1'
#
loop_
_entity.id
_entity.type
_entity.pdbx_description
1 polymer ?
#
loop_
_entity_poly.entity_id
_entity_poly.type
_entity_poly.pdbx_seq_one_letter_code
_entity_poly.pdbx_strand_id
1 'polypeptide(L)' 'DRWQWRVDLDDGYTVRGAYQFLTTQDTVTLDAASGLIWHRQVPLKVSICVWRLLRDRLPTKANLVIRGILSTEAHLCVS' A
#
# COMPACT_ATOMS: atom_id res chain seq x y z
N ASP A 1 23.01 14.86 13.87
CA ASP A 1 21.73 14.48 13.26
C ASP A 1 21.35 15.40 12.13
N ARG A 2 21.26 14.88 10.89
CA ARG A 2 20.72 15.62 9.74
C ARG A 2 19.69 14.74 9.04
N TRP A 3 18.47 15.23 8.94
CA TRP A 3 17.41 14.60 8.15
C TRP A 3 17.68 14.92 6.68
N GLN A 4 17.81 13.88 5.86
CA GLN A 4 18.01 14.01 4.42
C GLN A 4 16.81 13.40 3.71
N TRP A 5 16.31 14.14 2.73
CA TRP A 5 15.27 13.64 1.84
C TRP A 5 15.89 12.62 0.89
N ARG A 6 15.34 11.41 0.87
CA ARG A 6 15.96 10.27 0.16
C ARG A 6 15.48 10.12 -1.28
N VAL A 7 14.34 10.73 -1.62
CA VAL A 7 13.69 10.56 -2.93
C VAL A 7 14.34 11.46 -3.98
N ASP A 8 14.81 12.63 -3.58
CA ASP A 8 15.54 13.55 -4.44
C ASP A 8 16.65 14.22 -3.62
N LEU A 9 17.90 14.03 -4.06
CA LEU A 9 19.08 14.55 -3.39
C LEU A 9 19.42 15.98 -3.85
N ASP A 10 18.90 16.40 -5.01
CA ASP A 10 19.27 17.67 -5.64
C ASP A 10 18.28 18.80 -5.26
N ASP A 11 16.97 18.52 -5.25
CA ASP A 11 15.93 19.55 -5.02
C ASP A 11 15.36 19.55 -3.58
N GLY A 12 15.85 18.65 -2.72
CA GLY A 12 15.37 18.50 -1.34
C GLY A 12 13.91 18.06 -1.24
N TYR A 13 13.29 18.24 -0.06
CA TYR A 13 11.89 17.84 0.14
C TYR A 13 10.95 18.83 -0.58
N THR A 14 10.19 18.32 -1.54
CA THR A 14 9.06 19.02 -2.12
C THR A 14 7.77 18.24 -1.86
N VAL A 15 6.69 18.96 -1.51
CA VAL A 15 5.37 18.35 -1.30
C VAL A 15 4.90 17.63 -2.56
N ARG A 16 5.19 18.20 -3.74
CA ARG A 16 4.86 17.60 -5.04
C ARG A 16 5.64 16.30 -5.26
N GLY A 17 6.95 16.30 -5.04
CA GLY A 17 7.78 15.09 -5.21
C GLY A 17 7.39 13.99 -4.24
N ALA A 18 7.14 14.33 -2.97
CA ALA A 18 6.65 13.39 -1.98
C ALA A 18 5.28 12.81 -2.37
N TYR A 19 4.34 13.66 -2.79
CA TYR A 19 3.03 13.21 -3.24
C TYR A 19 3.13 12.27 -4.46
N GLN A 20 3.92 12.64 -5.47
CA GLN A 20 4.14 11.84 -6.67
C GLN A 20 4.81 10.50 -6.34
N PHE A 21 5.83 10.49 -5.49
CA PHE A 21 6.49 9.26 -5.04
C PHE A 21 5.51 8.31 -4.32
N LEU A 22 4.69 8.85 -3.42
CA LEU A 22 3.70 8.04 -2.68
C LEU A 22 2.55 7.54 -3.58
N THR A 23 2.17 8.29 -4.61
CA THR A 23 1.04 7.92 -5.48
C THR A 23 1.44 7.09 -6.70
N THR A 24 2.65 7.23 -7.23
CA THR A 24 3.08 6.49 -8.44
C THR A 24 3.08 4.97 -8.23
N GLN A 25 3.45 4.48 -7.05
CA GLN A 25 3.42 3.04 -6.75
C GLN A 25 1.98 2.50 -6.64
N ASP A 26 1.06 3.33 -6.14
CA ASP A 26 -0.36 3.00 -5.93
C ASP A 26 -1.18 3.07 -7.23
N THR A 27 -0.76 3.84 -8.25
CA THR A 27 -1.50 4.02 -9.51
C THR A 27 -1.24 2.91 -10.53
N VAL A 28 0.02 2.48 -10.69
CA VAL A 28 0.41 1.53 -11.76
C VAL A 28 -0.24 0.15 -11.61
N THR A 29 -0.48 -0.30 -10.38
CA THR A 29 -1.05 -1.63 -10.10
C THR A 29 -2.58 -1.68 -10.16
N LEU A 30 -3.26 -0.54 -10.02
CA LEU A 30 -4.70 -0.51 -9.76
C LEU A 30 -5.53 0.03 -10.93
N ASP A 31 -4.91 0.76 -11.85
CA ASP A 31 -5.59 1.42 -12.97
C ASP A 31 -6.38 0.44 -13.84
N ALA A 32 -5.75 -0.66 -14.27
CA ALA A 32 -6.38 -1.68 -15.12
C ALA A 32 -7.56 -2.43 -14.44
N ALA A 33 -7.52 -2.59 -13.11
CA ALA A 33 -8.55 -3.31 -12.36
C ALA A 33 -9.68 -2.39 -11.85
N SER A 34 -9.46 -1.07 -11.84
CA SER A 34 -10.36 -0.09 -11.23
C SER A 34 -11.79 -0.13 -11.79
N GLY A 35 -11.94 -0.27 -13.12
CA GLY A 35 -13.23 -0.33 -13.80
C GLY A 35 -14.07 -1.55 -13.42
N LEU A 36 -13.42 -2.67 -13.09
CA LEU A 36 -14.10 -3.89 -12.64
C LEU A 36 -14.43 -3.84 -11.15
N ILE A 37 -13.52 -3.31 -10.32
CA ILE A 37 -13.69 -3.24 -8.86
C ILE A 37 -14.89 -2.36 -8.49
N TRP A 38 -15.01 -1.20 -9.12
CA TRP A 38 -16.03 -0.20 -8.80
C TRP A 38 -17.28 -0.30 -9.68
N HIS A 39 -17.45 -1.42 -10.39
CA HIS A 39 -18.60 -1.65 -11.25
C HIS A 39 -19.91 -1.69 -10.45
N ARG A 40 -20.96 -1.05 -10.96
CA ARG A 40 -22.24 -0.86 -10.26
C ARG A 40 -22.93 -2.17 -9.83
N GLN A 41 -22.68 -3.27 -10.55
CA GLN A 41 -23.26 -4.58 -10.23
C GLN A 41 -22.49 -5.33 -9.14
N VAL A 42 -21.30 -4.86 -8.76
CA VAL A 42 -20.48 -5.47 -7.71
C VAL A 42 -20.91 -4.87 -6.36
N PRO A 43 -21.27 -5.70 -5.36
CA PRO A 43 -21.55 -5.20 -4.03
C PRO A 43 -20.33 -4.50 -3.43
N LEU A 44 -20.52 -3.34 -2.80
CA LEU A 44 -19.44 -2.51 -2.25
C LEU A 44 -18.48 -3.27 -1.31
N LYS A 45 -19.00 -4.23 -0.53
CA LYS A 45 -18.17 -5.06 0.35
C LYS A 45 -17.10 -5.85 -0.43
N VAL A 46 -17.47 -6.35 -1.62
CA VAL A 46 -16.56 -7.09 -2.50
C VAL A 46 -15.53 -6.12 -3.09
N SER A 47 -15.97 -4.97 -3.60
CA SER A 47 -15.09 -3.92 -4.13
C SER A 47 -14.03 -3.50 -3.11
N ILE A 48 -14.45 -3.22 -1.87
CA ILE A 48 -13.54 -2.83 -0.77
C ILE A 48 -12.58 -3.97 -0.44
N CYS A 49 -13.05 -5.23 -0.43
CA CYS A 49 -12.20 -6.39 -0.18
C CYS A 49 -11.10 -6.53 -1.24
N VAL A 50 -11.47 -6.51 -2.53
CA VAL A 50 -10.53 -6.61 -3.66
C VAL A 50 -9.58 -5.42 -3.69
N TRP A 51 -10.07 -4.20 -3.44
CA TRP A 51 -9.20 -3.01 -3.36
C TRP A 51 -8.15 -3.13 -2.24
N ARG A 52 -8.54 -3.66 -1.07
CA ARG A 52 -7.59 -3.94 0.02
C ARG A 52 -6.62 -5.07 -0.32
N LEU A 53 -7.09 -6.10 -1.03
CA LEU A 53 -6.27 -7.22 -1.47
C LEU A 53 -5.17 -6.74 -2.43
N LEU A 54 -5.53 -5.99 -3.46
CA LEU A 54 -4.59 -5.50 -4.48
C LEU A 54 -3.53 -4.54 -3.90
N ARG A 55 -3.84 -3.87 -2.80
CA ARG A 55 -2.91 -2.97 -2.10
C ARG A 55 -2.11 -3.65 -0.99
N ASP A 56 -2.25 -4.97 -0.83
CA ASP A 56 -1.68 -5.74 0.28
C ASP A 56 -2.00 -5.12 1.65
N ARG A 57 -3.25 -4.68 1.81
CA ARG A 57 -3.76 -4.02 3.04
C ARG A 57 -4.74 -4.89 3.82
N LEU A 58 -4.89 -6.16 3.46
CA LEU A 58 -5.62 -7.11 4.28
C LEU A 58 -4.83 -7.44 5.55
N PRO A 59 -5.49 -7.76 6.67
CA PRO A 59 -4.84 -8.13 7.93
C PRO A 59 -4.31 -9.57 7.85
N THR A 60 -3.42 -9.84 6.89
CA THR A 60 -2.68 -11.10 6.81
C THR A 60 -1.54 -11.07 7.84
N LYS A 61 -1.07 -12.25 8.24
CA LYS A 61 0.09 -12.36 9.15
C LYS A 61 1.29 -11.60 8.60
N ALA A 62 1.58 -11.76 7.30
CA ALA A 62 2.56 -11.00 6.50
C ALA A 62 2.47 -9.49 6.76
N ASN A 63 1.31 -8.91 6.50
CA ASN A 63 1.11 -7.47 6.59
C ASN A 63 1.18 -6.92 8.01
N LEU A 64 0.73 -7.71 8.99
CA LEU A 64 0.81 -7.31 10.39
C LEU A 64 2.26 -7.24 10.90
N VAL A 65 3.15 -8.13 10.46
CA VAL A 65 4.57 -8.06 10.83
C VAL A 65 5.31 -6.98 10.04
N ILE A 66 5.03 -6.80 8.75
CA ILE A 66 5.60 -5.67 7.96
C ILE A 66 5.30 -4.33 8.64
N ARG A 67 4.12 -4.21 9.27
CA ARG A 67 3.69 -3.02 10.03
C ARG A 67 4.21 -2.98 11.47
N GLY A 68 4.94 -3.99 11.92
CA GLY A 68 5.45 -4.09 13.29
C GLY A 68 4.38 -4.33 14.36
N ILE A 69 3.17 -4.74 13.97
CA ILE A 69 2.08 -5.08 14.91
C ILE A 69 2.34 -6.45 15.53
N LEU A 70 2.85 -7.39 14.75
CA LEU A 70 3.28 -8.71 15.21
C LEU A 70 4.81 -8.81 15.20
N SER A 71 5.37 -9.57 16.16
CA SER A 71 6.78 -9.92 16.17
C SER A 71 7.14 -10.83 14.98
N THR A 72 8.38 -10.73 14.50
CA THR A 72 8.92 -11.61 13.44
C THR A 72 8.93 -13.09 13.85
N GLU A 73 8.93 -13.39 15.14
CA GLU A 73 8.83 -14.78 15.65
C GLU A 73 7.43 -15.36 15.43
N ALA A 74 6.38 -14.55 15.59
CA ALA A 74 5.00 -14.96 15.28
C ALA A 74 4.81 -15.28 13.78
N HIS A 75 5.70 -14.77 12.94
CA HIS A 75 5.76 -15.06 11.51
C HIS A 75 6.14 -16.51 11.20
N LEU A 76 6.91 -17.16 12.07
CA LEU A 76 7.36 -18.54 11.91
C LEU A 76 6.40 -19.56 12.52
N CYS A 77 5.50 -19.12 13.40
CA CYS A 77 4.47 -20.00 13.97
C CYS A 77 3.47 -20.42 12.88
N VAL A 78 3.41 -21.71 12.58
CA VAL A 78 2.36 -22.32 11.76
C VAL A 78 1.16 -22.56 12.67
N SER A 79 -0.03 -22.04 12.29
CA SER A 79 -1.30 -22.32 12.96
C SER A 79 -1.93 -23.58 12.41
#